data_AF-A0A975TZH6-F1
#
_entry.id   AF-A0A975TZH6-F1
#
_cell.length_a   1.000
_cell.length_b   1.000
_cell.length_c   1.000
_cell.angle_alpha   90.00
_cell.angle_beta   90.00
_cell.angle_gamma   90.00
#
_symmetry.space_group_name_H-M   'P 1'
#
loop_
_entity.id
_entity.type
_entity.pdbx_description
1 polymer ?
#
loop_
_entity_poly.entity_id
_entity_poly.type
_entity_poly.pdbx_seq_one_letter_code
_entity_poly.pdbx_strand_id
1 'polypeptide(L)'
;MITSLRSAVQSLRARLVIMLSLAVLPLGVIAVLQTITVIEEARSLEQRDFLARTVQAASAEGGVLRRTYGVADALGMAAANLGDDEQACSDIMSDMVVSNTIYSFAGFIAADGMMRCSSGSEAVDFSGYANWQSFLAEPRDLIEINHSGAVTGLPVIIISVPVYESGTATLLGAASISIPVRLTDALLSAGTQDVALALLDEDGRILTAEGSADDLLLFNRLGITPSTMDMPATGAAFTATAVDGDDRLVTVVPLLEDRVFVAGIWQPGSRAAMEPLLARAAPVFPLLMWAATLAVAMLAVDRLVLRHLKRLRASMRSFSLDEPKDSYSALDNAPAEINDIANTYNRMVDRILADGRDLQETITEKELLLREVHHRVKNNLQLIASILNMQMRAIPEGPSKNVLKRVQDRVMNLSSIHKMLYSGDTVSTAQADRLLEEVIQATLAIGIKPGAGVKIETHLEPLMLDPDQTVPLALLVTETLTNAAKYLGKPTDGAPQLEIRLDVDENQLVRLSIANTVGTRLQTDLATEGTGLGAKLIEAFAAQLMGEMDITHSDTEYRVTVTFKTHNDGPAKRKIEQAREADAAPRASRAISS
;
A
#
# COMPACT_ATOMS: atom_id res chain seq x y z
N MET A 1 11.00 9.41 -1.21
CA MET A 1 9.55 9.69 -1.26
C MET A 1 8.82 8.79 -2.27
N ILE A 2 9.29 8.65 -3.52
CA ILE A 2 8.67 7.78 -4.54
C ILE A 2 8.74 6.28 -4.19
N THR A 3 9.80 5.83 -3.53
CA THR A 3 9.98 4.43 -3.08
C THR A 3 9.08 4.05 -1.89
N SER A 4 8.82 4.96 -0.95
CA SER A 4 7.90 4.68 0.18
C SER A 4 6.43 4.68 -0.25
N LEU A 5 6.05 5.47 -1.26
CA LEU A 5 4.72 5.37 -1.87
C LEU A 5 4.52 4.02 -2.58
N ARG A 6 5.53 3.51 -3.29
CA ARG A 6 5.45 2.19 -3.94
C ARG A 6 5.27 1.05 -2.95
N SER A 7 5.98 1.05 -1.82
CA SER A 7 5.82 0.03 -0.78
C SER A 7 4.45 0.12 -0.08
N ALA A 8 3.90 1.32 0.10
CA ALA A 8 2.57 1.51 0.68
C ALA A 8 1.47 0.92 -0.22
N VAL A 9 1.55 1.14 -1.54
CA VAL A 9 0.59 0.62 -2.54
C VAL A 9 0.74 -0.90 -2.79
N GLN A 10 1.85 -1.51 -2.37
CA GLN A 10 2.04 -2.97 -2.50
C GLN A 10 1.25 -3.77 -1.46
N SER A 11 0.81 -3.16 -0.36
CA SER A 11 0.02 -3.88 0.63
C SER A 11 -1.36 -4.26 0.08
N LEU A 12 -1.82 -5.48 0.36
CA LEU A 12 -3.16 -5.95 -0.05
C LEU A 12 -4.26 -5.00 0.45
N ARG A 13 -4.09 -4.45 1.66
CA ARG A 13 -4.98 -3.43 2.25
C ARG A 13 -5.05 -2.18 1.36
N ALA A 14 -3.91 -1.61 0.95
CA ALA A 14 -3.91 -0.41 0.11
C ALA A 14 -4.55 -0.67 -1.26
N ARG A 15 -4.27 -1.82 -1.90
CA ARG A 15 -4.89 -2.18 -3.18
C ARG A 15 -6.41 -2.31 -3.08
N LEU A 16 -6.91 -2.93 -2.01
CA LEU A 16 -8.35 -3.06 -1.78
C LEU A 16 -9.01 -1.70 -1.53
N VAL A 17 -8.40 -0.83 -0.72
CA VAL A 17 -8.91 0.54 -0.52
C VAL A 17 -8.99 1.29 -1.84
N ILE A 18 -7.95 1.23 -2.67
CA ILE A 18 -7.93 1.89 -3.98
C ILE A 18 -9.04 1.32 -4.88
N MET A 19 -9.17 0.00 -4.97
CA MET A 19 -10.17 -0.65 -5.83
C MET A 19 -11.61 -0.34 -5.37
N LEU A 20 -11.89 -0.42 -4.08
CA LEU A 20 -13.19 -0.06 -3.50
C LEU A 20 -13.49 1.43 -3.68
N SER A 21 -12.49 2.28 -3.47
CA SER A 21 -12.61 3.73 -3.70
C SER A 21 -13.00 4.01 -5.13
N LEU A 22 -12.32 3.37 -6.10
CA LEU A 22 -12.59 3.53 -7.53
C LEU A 22 -13.97 2.99 -7.93
N ALA A 23 -14.44 1.92 -7.28
CA ALA A 23 -15.77 1.35 -7.51
C ALA A 23 -16.92 2.26 -7.00
N VAL A 24 -16.73 2.94 -5.86
CA VAL A 24 -17.75 3.81 -5.27
C VAL A 24 -17.67 5.25 -5.78
N LEU A 25 -16.53 5.65 -6.38
CA LEU A 25 -16.30 7.01 -6.86
C LEU A 25 -17.39 7.54 -7.82
N PRO A 26 -17.87 6.79 -8.84
CA PRO A 26 -18.93 7.28 -9.72
C PRO A 26 -20.21 7.64 -8.98
N LEU A 27 -20.62 6.81 -8.02
CA LEU A 27 -21.78 7.06 -7.15
C LEU A 27 -21.58 8.29 -6.26
N GLY A 28 -20.37 8.44 -5.68
CA GLY A 28 -20.03 9.62 -4.88
C GLY A 28 -20.08 10.91 -5.70
N VAL A 29 -19.55 10.89 -6.92
CA VAL A 29 -19.59 12.03 -7.86
C VAL A 29 -21.04 12.39 -8.21
N ILE A 30 -21.87 11.40 -8.56
CA ILE A 30 -23.29 11.64 -8.87
C ILE A 30 -24.02 12.26 -7.68
N ALA A 31 -23.79 11.75 -6.46
CA ALA A 31 -24.43 12.28 -5.26
C ALA A 31 -24.04 13.75 -4.99
N VAL A 32 -22.77 14.11 -5.19
CA VAL A 32 -22.31 15.50 -5.06
C VAL A 32 -22.94 16.39 -6.13
N LEU A 33 -22.95 15.95 -7.39
CA LEU A 33 -23.56 16.70 -8.48
C LEU A 33 -25.07 16.93 -8.24
N GLN A 34 -25.81 15.89 -7.85
CA GLN A 34 -27.24 16.01 -7.50
C GLN A 34 -27.48 16.97 -6.33
N THR A 35 -26.60 16.95 -5.33
CA THR A 35 -26.73 17.86 -4.18
C THR A 35 -26.56 19.31 -4.63
N ILE A 36 -25.60 19.58 -5.52
CA ILE A 36 -25.38 20.93 -6.07
C ILE A 36 -26.59 21.38 -6.88
N THR A 37 -27.12 20.52 -7.77
CA THR A 37 -28.28 20.89 -8.59
C THR A 37 -29.52 21.16 -7.74
N VAL A 38 -29.77 20.37 -6.69
CA VAL A 38 -30.89 20.59 -5.76
C VAL A 38 -30.76 21.91 -4.99
N ILE A 39 -29.54 22.27 -4.59
CA ILE A 39 -29.27 23.56 -3.91
C ILE A 39 -29.53 24.74 -4.86
N GLU A 40 -29.10 24.63 -6.12
CA GLU A 40 -29.33 25.65 -7.15
C GLU A 40 -30.82 25.79 -7.47
N GLU A 41 -31.54 24.67 -7.64
CA GLU A 41 -32.99 24.66 -7.84
C GLU A 41 -33.72 25.31 -6.67
N ALA A 42 -33.36 24.97 -5.43
CA ALA A 42 -33.94 25.55 -4.22
C ALA A 42 -33.77 27.08 -4.18
N ARG A 43 -32.58 27.60 -4.47
CA ARG A 43 -32.33 29.06 -4.56
C ARG A 43 -33.15 29.72 -5.66
N SER A 44 -33.27 29.08 -6.82
CA SER A 44 -34.06 29.63 -7.93
C SER A 44 -35.55 29.70 -7.60
N LEU A 45 -36.08 28.72 -6.86
CA LEU A 45 -37.46 28.70 -6.40
C LEU A 45 -37.71 29.81 -5.37
N GLU A 46 -36.78 29.99 -4.44
CA GLU A 46 -36.82 31.06 -3.45
C GLU A 46 -36.86 32.44 -4.12
N GLN A 47 -35.93 32.72 -5.05
CA GLN A 47 -35.89 33.99 -5.80
C GLN A 47 -37.21 34.27 -6.54
N ARG A 48 -37.83 33.24 -7.15
CA ARG A 48 -39.12 33.38 -7.84
C ARG A 48 -40.28 33.65 -6.89
N ASP A 49 -40.29 33.03 -5.71
CA ASP A 49 -41.31 33.30 -4.68
C ASP A 49 -41.25 34.77 -4.23
N PHE A 50 -40.05 35.29 -3.95
CA PHE A 50 -39.88 36.69 -3.55
C PHE A 50 -40.23 37.68 -4.66
N LEU A 51 -39.89 37.40 -5.92
CA LEU A 51 -40.34 38.20 -7.06
C LEU A 51 -41.86 38.26 -7.14
N ALA A 52 -42.54 37.11 -7.06
CA ALA A 52 -44.00 37.05 -7.10
C ALA A 52 -44.65 37.82 -5.94
N ARG A 53 -44.08 37.74 -4.73
CA ARG A 53 -44.54 38.52 -3.58
C ARG A 53 -44.29 40.03 -3.75
N THR A 54 -43.20 40.42 -4.40
CA THR A 54 -42.91 41.83 -4.70
C THR A 54 -43.92 42.39 -5.69
N VAL A 55 -44.24 41.65 -6.76
CA VAL A 55 -45.31 42.00 -7.71
C VAL A 55 -46.64 42.15 -6.98
N GLN A 56 -46.97 41.21 -6.08
CA GLN A 56 -48.21 41.25 -5.33
C GLN A 56 -48.27 42.47 -4.40
N ALA A 57 -47.19 42.74 -3.67
CA ALA A 57 -47.10 43.88 -2.77
C ALA A 57 -47.22 45.21 -3.53
N ALA A 58 -46.59 45.31 -4.71
CA ALA A 58 -46.63 46.50 -5.57
C ALA A 58 -47.91 46.68 -6.40
N SER A 59 -48.80 45.68 -6.39
CA SER A 59 -49.96 45.66 -7.29
C SER A 59 -50.99 46.75 -6.93
N ALA A 60 -51.06 47.15 -5.66
CA ALA A 60 -51.98 48.19 -5.18
C ALA A 60 -51.58 49.57 -5.72
N GLU A 61 -50.29 49.89 -5.68
CA GLU A 61 -49.68 51.15 -6.10
C GLU A 61 -49.69 51.28 -7.62
N GLY A 62 -49.35 50.20 -8.32
CA GLY A 62 -49.43 50.15 -9.79
C GLY A 62 -50.86 50.39 -10.30
N GLY A 63 -51.86 49.97 -9.52
CA GLY A 63 -53.26 50.25 -9.80
C GLY A 63 -53.61 51.74 -9.71
N VAL A 64 -53.01 52.49 -8.78
CA VAL A 64 -53.20 53.96 -8.68
C VAL A 64 -52.58 54.65 -9.88
N LEU A 65 -51.31 54.36 -10.18
CA LEU A 65 -50.61 54.99 -11.31
C LEU A 65 -51.31 54.71 -12.64
N ARG A 66 -51.70 53.46 -12.91
CA ARG A 66 -52.41 53.08 -14.15
C ARG A 66 -53.76 53.78 -14.28
N ARG A 67 -54.50 53.95 -13.17
CA ARG A 67 -55.72 54.75 -13.16
C ARG A 67 -55.43 56.21 -13.46
N THR A 68 -54.37 56.77 -12.90
CA THR A 68 -54.00 58.17 -13.14
C THR A 68 -53.59 58.42 -14.59
N TYR A 69 -52.83 57.51 -15.21
CA TYR A 69 -52.55 57.58 -16.65
C TYR A 69 -53.83 57.61 -17.48
N GLY A 70 -54.80 56.72 -17.19
CA GLY A 70 -56.09 56.72 -17.89
C GLY A 70 -56.90 58.00 -17.66
N VAL A 71 -56.80 58.61 -16.48
CA VAL A 71 -57.44 59.91 -16.21
C VAL A 71 -56.73 61.05 -16.95
N ALA A 72 -55.39 61.07 -16.96
CA ALA A 72 -54.60 62.08 -17.65
C ALA A 72 -54.85 62.05 -19.16
N ASP A 73 -54.89 60.86 -19.76
CA ASP A 73 -55.23 60.65 -21.16
C ASP A 73 -56.64 61.17 -21.49
N ALA A 74 -57.63 60.83 -20.65
CA ALA A 74 -59.00 61.30 -20.83
C ALA A 74 -59.13 62.83 -20.71
N LEU A 75 -58.44 63.45 -19.75
CA LEU A 75 -58.39 64.90 -19.58
C LEU A 75 -57.69 65.59 -20.76
N GLY A 76 -56.63 64.97 -21.28
CA GLY A 76 -55.92 65.45 -22.46
C GLY A 76 -56.80 65.47 -23.70
N MET A 77 -57.53 64.39 -23.97
CA MET A 77 -58.51 64.36 -25.05
C MET A 77 -59.63 65.37 -24.86
N ALA A 78 -60.10 65.58 -23.63
CA ALA A 78 -61.11 66.60 -23.33
C ALA A 78 -60.59 68.02 -23.62
N ALA A 79 -59.36 68.33 -23.19
CA ALA A 79 -58.70 69.61 -23.43
C ALA A 79 -58.49 69.85 -24.94
N ALA A 80 -58.01 68.84 -25.68
CA ALA A 80 -57.82 68.94 -27.13
C ALA A 80 -59.12 69.22 -27.90
N ASN A 81 -60.25 68.67 -27.44
CA ASN A 81 -61.55 68.87 -28.08
C ASN A 81 -62.18 70.24 -27.80
N LEU A 82 -61.81 70.89 -26.71
CA LEU A 82 -62.32 72.21 -26.34
C LEU A 82 -61.61 73.36 -27.08
N GLY A 83 -60.45 73.11 -27.67
CA GLY A 83 -59.71 74.11 -28.45
C GLY A 83 -59.32 75.32 -27.60
N ASP A 84 -59.75 76.51 -28.01
CA ASP A 84 -59.43 77.79 -27.36
C ASP A 84 -60.32 78.13 -26.14
N ASP A 85 -61.27 77.26 -25.75
CA ASP A 85 -62.11 77.47 -24.56
C ASP A 85 -61.37 77.08 -23.27
N GLU A 86 -60.42 77.94 -22.89
CA GLU A 86 -59.55 77.77 -21.71
C GLU A 86 -60.35 77.69 -20.39
N GLN A 87 -61.51 78.37 -20.32
CA GLN A 87 -62.35 78.37 -19.12
C GLN A 87 -63.10 77.05 -18.96
N ALA A 88 -63.76 76.56 -20.02
CA ALA A 88 -64.43 75.27 -19.97
C ALA A 88 -63.44 74.13 -19.68
N CYS A 89 -62.21 74.22 -20.21
CA CYS A 89 -61.17 73.25 -19.89
C CYS A 89 -60.75 73.33 -18.42
N SER A 90 -60.57 74.53 -17.87
CA SER A 90 -60.20 74.72 -16.46
C SER A 90 -61.28 74.21 -15.50
N ASP A 91 -62.55 74.39 -15.85
CA ASP A 91 -63.68 73.86 -15.09
C ASP A 91 -63.65 72.32 -15.02
N ILE A 92 -63.39 71.63 -16.14
CA ILE A 92 -63.24 70.16 -16.17
C ILE A 92 -62.06 69.70 -15.31
N MET A 93 -60.91 70.38 -15.41
CA MET A 93 -59.72 70.06 -14.62
C MET A 93 -59.98 70.25 -13.12
N SER A 94 -60.63 71.34 -12.75
CA SER A 94 -61.04 71.63 -11.36
C SER A 94 -62.03 70.60 -10.84
N ASP A 95 -63.09 70.29 -11.58
CA ASP A 95 -64.10 69.30 -11.19
C ASP A 95 -63.48 67.91 -10.99
N MET A 96 -62.52 67.51 -11.83
CA MET A 96 -61.80 66.25 -11.67
C MET A 96 -60.98 66.22 -10.37
N VAL A 97 -60.25 67.28 -10.06
CA VAL A 97 -59.42 67.35 -8.83
C VAL A 97 -60.32 67.43 -7.58
N VAL A 98 -61.42 68.17 -7.62
CA VAL A 98 -62.37 68.27 -6.49
C VAL A 98 -63.12 66.97 -6.24
N SER A 99 -63.50 66.25 -7.31
CA SER A 99 -64.22 64.98 -7.20
C SER A 99 -63.31 63.79 -6.83
N ASN A 100 -62.00 63.92 -7.02
CA ASN A 100 -61.04 62.86 -6.72
C ASN A 100 -59.92 63.36 -5.79
N THR A 101 -60.04 63.01 -4.51
CA THR A 101 -59.12 63.44 -3.43
C THR A 101 -57.69 62.89 -3.55
N ILE A 102 -57.43 62.01 -4.52
CA ILE A 102 -56.08 61.47 -4.78
C ILE A 102 -55.22 62.49 -5.54
N TYR A 103 -55.85 63.39 -6.30
CA TYR A 103 -55.15 64.38 -7.12
C TYR A 103 -55.09 65.73 -6.42
N SER A 104 -53.98 66.43 -6.60
CA SER A 104 -53.77 67.78 -6.05
C SER A 104 -53.81 68.87 -7.12
N PHE A 105 -53.59 68.49 -8.37
CA PHE A 105 -53.60 69.38 -9.52
C PHE A 105 -53.83 68.59 -10.80
N ALA A 106 -54.51 69.20 -11.76
CA ALA A 106 -54.60 68.75 -13.14
C ALA A 106 -54.50 69.97 -14.07
N GLY A 107 -53.85 69.82 -15.22
CA GLY A 107 -53.78 70.90 -16.21
C GLY A 107 -53.30 70.44 -17.57
N PHE A 108 -53.48 71.31 -18.55
CA PHE A 108 -53.00 71.12 -19.91
C PHE A 108 -51.94 72.17 -20.25
N ILE A 109 -50.76 71.68 -20.64
CA ILE A 109 -49.62 72.50 -21.04
C ILE A 109 -49.51 72.36 -22.56
N ALA A 110 -49.72 73.44 -23.29
CA ALA A 110 -49.62 73.42 -24.75
C ALA A 110 -48.17 73.24 -25.20
N ALA A 111 -47.95 72.83 -26.45
CA ALA A 111 -46.62 72.57 -27.01
C ALA A 111 -45.66 73.78 -26.94
N ASP A 112 -46.18 75.01 -26.83
CA ASP A 112 -45.40 76.24 -26.60
C ASP A 112 -44.91 76.40 -25.15
N GLY A 113 -45.30 75.51 -24.24
CA GLY A 113 -44.98 75.53 -22.81
C GLY A 113 -45.93 76.35 -21.95
N MET A 114 -46.94 76.98 -22.55
CA MET A 114 -47.93 77.76 -21.79
C MET A 114 -49.01 76.84 -21.23
N MET A 115 -49.28 76.95 -19.94
CA MET A 115 -50.46 76.32 -19.34
C MET A 115 -51.74 77.01 -19.83
N ARG A 116 -52.55 76.29 -20.61
CA ARG A 116 -53.80 76.82 -21.21
C ARG A 116 -55.00 76.68 -20.29
N CYS A 117 -55.03 75.61 -19.51
CA CYS A 117 -56.08 75.38 -18.52
C CYS A 117 -55.55 74.54 -17.37
N SER A 118 -56.12 74.78 -16.19
CA SER A 118 -55.74 74.03 -15.00
C SER A 118 -56.81 74.06 -13.92
N SER A 119 -56.67 73.16 -12.95
CA SER A 119 -57.47 73.14 -11.73
C SER A 119 -57.05 74.23 -10.72
N GLY A 120 -55.95 74.94 -10.98
CA GLY A 120 -55.42 76.02 -10.14
C GLY A 120 -55.79 77.41 -10.67
N SER A 121 -55.68 78.43 -9.82
CA SER A 121 -55.98 79.82 -10.20
C SER A 121 -54.84 80.58 -10.87
N GLU A 122 -53.64 79.98 -10.96
CA GLU A 122 -52.44 80.62 -11.53
C GLU A 122 -51.98 79.89 -12.80
N ALA A 123 -51.83 80.65 -13.90
CA ALA A 123 -51.20 80.16 -15.12
C ALA A 123 -49.67 80.20 -14.96
N VAL A 124 -49.00 79.08 -15.23
CA VAL A 124 -47.55 78.95 -15.17
C VAL A 124 -46.97 78.73 -16.57
N ASP A 125 -45.87 79.39 -16.87
CA ASP A 125 -45.09 79.19 -18.10
C ASP A 125 -44.00 78.13 -17.85
N PHE A 126 -44.11 76.99 -18.54
CA PHE A 126 -43.17 75.88 -18.46
C PHE A 126 -42.11 75.87 -19.55
N SER A 127 -42.14 76.82 -20.50
CA SER A 127 -41.22 76.84 -21.66
C SER A 127 -39.74 76.88 -21.26
N GLY A 128 -39.43 77.49 -20.10
CA GLY A 128 -38.09 77.60 -19.54
C GLY A 128 -37.61 76.38 -18.75
N TYR A 129 -38.46 75.38 -18.50
CA TYR A 129 -38.11 74.23 -17.69
C TYR A 129 -37.45 73.13 -18.53
N ALA A 130 -36.33 72.59 -18.03
CA ALA A 130 -35.53 71.60 -18.74
C ALA A 130 -36.29 70.28 -19.00
N ASN A 131 -37.14 69.85 -18.06
CA ASN A 131 -37.99 68.66 -18.22
C ASN A 131 -39.02 68.83 -19.34
N TRP A 132 -39.60 70.03 -19.51
CA TRP A 132 -40.52 70.32 -20.61
C TRP A 132 -39.83 70.25 -21.97
N GLN A 133 -38.60 70.78 -22.08
CA GLN A 133 -37.81 70.67 -23.30
C GLN A 133 -37.46 69.21 -23.65
N SER A 134 -37.12 68.40 -22.64
CA SER A 134 -36.90 66.96 -22.80
C SER A 134 -38.17 66.24 -23.26
N PHE A 135 -39.32 66.59 -22.71
CA PHE A 135 -40.62 66.03 -23.12
C PHE A 135 -40.96 66.35 -24.59
N LEU A 136 -40.71 67.58 -25.04
CA LEU A 136 -40.93 67.96 -26.45
C LEU A 136 -39.98 67.25 -27.41
N ALA A 137 -38.75 66.96 -26.97
CA ALA A 137 -37.76 66.25 -27.78
C ALA A 137 -38.15 64.77 -27.98
N GLU A 138 -38.73 64.14 -26.97
CA GLU A 138 -39.22 62.77 -27.03
C GLU A 138 -40.59 62.64 -26.33
N PRO A 139 -41.69 62.92 -27.04
CA PRO A 139 -43.04 62.91 -26.45
C PRO A 139 -43.48 61.50 -26.07
N ARG A 140 -43.47 61.21 -24.78
CA ARG A 140 -43.89 59.94 -24.18
C ARG A 140 -44.54 60.19 -22.83
N ASP A 141 -45.36 59.26 -22.35
CA ASP A 141 -45.93 59.42 -21.02
C ASP A 141 -44.80 59.42 -19.98
N LEU A 142 -44.77 60.49 -19.19
CA LEU A 142 -43.67 60.82 -18.31
C LEU A 142 -44.16 60.86 -16.87
N ILE A 143 -43.40 60.26 -15.97
CA ILE A 143 -43.59 60.37 -14.53
C ILE A 143 -42.37 61.04 -13.91
N GLU A 144 -42.59 62.13 -13.20
CA GLU A 144 -41.52 62.88 -12.55
C GLU A 144 -41.93 63.22 -11.13
N ILE A 145 -40.93 63.50 -10.28
CA ILE A 145 -41.20 64.08 -8.97
C ILE A 145 -40.71 65.49 -8.94
N ASN A 146 -41.63 66.38 -8.59
CA ASN A 146 -41.29 67.72 -8.23
C ASN A 146 -41.38 67.87 -6.71
N HIS A 147 -40.23 68.08 -6.07
CA HIS A 147 -40.13 68.25 -4.62
C HIS A 147 -40.76 69.57 -4.15
N SER A 148 -41.01 70.49 -5.07
CA SER A 148 -41.69 71.77 -4.86
C SER A 148 -42.57 72.07 -6.07
N GLY A 149 -43.78 71.52 -6.11
CA GLY A 149 -44.71 71.67 -7.22
C GLY A 149 -44.87 73.14 -7.64
N ALA A 150 -44.72 73.41 -8.94
CA ALA A 150 -44.69 74.78 -9.47
C ALA A 150 -46.00 75.56 -9.23
N VAL A 151 -47.11 74.86 -8.99
CA VAL A 151 -48.44 75.45 -8.75
C VAL A 151 -48.86 75.32 -7.28
N THR A 152 -48.69 74.15 -6.67
CA THR A 152 -49.20 73.87 -5.32
C THR A 152 -48.16 74.07 -4.21
N GLY A 153 -46.87 74.17 -4.55
CA GLY A 153 -45.76 74.24 -3.59
C GLY A 153 -45.52 72.96 -2.78
N LEU A 154 -46.31 71.90 -3.03
CA LEU A 154 -46.19 70.61 -2.35
C LEU A 154 -45.29 69.65 -3.15
N PRO A 155 -44.61 68.70 -2.48
CA PRO A 155 -43.98 67.57 -3.16
C PRO A 155 -45.04 66.73 -3.87
N VAL A 156 -44.93 66.61 -5.19
CA VAL A 156 -45.89 65.91 -6.04
C VAL A 156 -45.20 65.00 -7.05
N ILE A 157 -45.83 63.86 -7.30
CA ILE A 157 -45.56 63.01 -8.46
C ILE A 157 -46.42 63.55 -9.60
N ILE A 158 -45.79 63.97 -10.69
CA ILE A 158 -46.42 64.52 -11.88
C ILE A 158 -46.45 63.43 -12.93
N ILE A 159 -47.63 63.12 -13.43
CA ILE A 159 -47.83 62.25 -14.58
C ILE A 159 -48.26 63.12 -15.74
N SER A 160 -47.47 63.16 -16.81
CA SER A 160 -47.74 63.93 -18.02
C SER A 160 -47.93 62.99 -19.20
N VAL A 161 -49.09 63.06 -19.84
CA VAL A 161 -49.43 62.25 -21.02
C VAL A 161 -49.44 63.17 -22.26
N PRO A 162 -48.73 62.82 -23.35
CA PRO A 162 -48.75 63.59 -24.59
C PRO A 162 -50.14 63.54 -25.24
N VAL A 163 -50.60 64.71 -25.66
CA VAL A 163 -51.90 64.89 -26.29
C VAL A 163 -51.68 65.26 -27.75
N TYR A 164 -52.26 64.46 -28.63
CA TYR A 164 -52.15 64.66 -30.07
C TYR A 164 -53.48 65.16 -30.64
N GLU A 165 -53.39 65.85 -31.78
CA GLU A 165 -54.57 66.29 -32.52
C GLU A 165 -55.29 65.09 -33.16
N SER A 166 -56.63 65.14 -33.18
CA SER A 166 -57.44 64.04 -33.69
C SER A 166 -57.21 63.80 -35.18
N GLY A 167 -56.57 62.68 -35.53
CA GLY A 167 -56.33 62.25 -36.91
C GLY A 167 -55.00 62.70 -37.51
N THR A 168 -54.18 63.43 -36.75
CA THR A 168 -52.83 63.90 -37.12
C THR A 168 -51.84 63.51 -36.02
N ALA A 169 -50.58 63.22 -36.37
CA ALA A 169 -49.53 62.92 -35.39
C ALA A 169 -48.90 64.19 -34.79
N THR A 170 -49.63 65.31 -34.81
CA THR A 170 -49.18 66.62 -34.31
C THR A 170 -49.40 66.69 -32.80
N LEU A 171 -48.32 66.93 -32.06
CA LEU A 171 -48.37 67.12 -30.60
C LEU A 171 -49.01 68.49 -30.28
N LEU A 172 -50.13 68.48 -29.57
CA LEU A 172 -50.80 69.68 -29.09
C LEU A 172 -50.23 70.16 -27.75
N GLY A 173 -49.76 69.24 -26.92
CA GLY A 173 -49.28 69.53 -25.58
C GLY A 173 -49.25 68.28 -24.70
N ALA A 174 -49.34 68.47 -23.38
CA ALA A 174 -49.42 67.41 -22.40
C ALA A 174 -50.55 67.66 -21.39
N ALA A 175 -51.27 66.61 -21.04
CA ALA A 175 -52.14 66.60 -19.88
C ALA A 175 -51.35 66.12 -18.67
N SER A 176 -51.25 66.96 -17.65
CA SER A 176 -50.45 66.71 -16.46
C SER A 176 -51.35 66.59 -15.23
N ILE A 177 -51.21 65.51 -14.47
CA ILE A 177 -51.87 65.30 -13.16
C ILE A 177 -50.82 65.18 -12.08
N SER A 178 -51.04 65.82 -10.93
CA SER A 178 -50.15 65.77 -9.78
C SER A 178 -50.76 65.01 -8.59
N ILE A 179 -50.05 64.02 -8.07
CA ILE A 179 -50.41 63.26 -6.87
C ILE A 179 -49.47 63.69 -5.72
N PRO A 180 -49.98 64.07 -4.53
CA PRO A 180 -49.13 64.35 -3.38
C PRO A 180 -48.31 63.13 -2.94
N VAL A 181 -46.99 63.30 -2.74
CA VAL A 181 -46.09 62.21 -2.33
C VAL A 181 -46.50 61.56 -1.00
N ARG A 182 -47.07 62.34 -0.07
CA ARG A 182 -47.54 61.81 1.24
C ARG A 182 -48.66 60.77 1.11
N LEU A 183 -49.45 60.86 0.04
CA LEU A 183 -50.54 59.93 -0.21
C LEU A 183 -50.00 58.59 -0.75
N THR A 184 -48.90 58.62 -1.53
CA THR A 184 -48.20 57.40 -1.96
C THR A 184 -47.46 56.73 -0.81
N ASP A 185 -46.89 57.48 0.13
CA ASP A 185 -46.26 56.92 1.33
C ASP A 185 -47.29 56.18 2.21
N ALA A 186 -48.49 56.76 2.39
CA ALA A 186 -49.58 56.11 3.11
C ALA A 186 -50.06 54.81 2.44
N LEU A 187 -50.03 54.75 1.10
CA LEU A 187 -50.39 53.55 0.34
C LEU A 187 -49.33 52.46 0.49
N LEU A 188 -48.04 52.81 0.43
CA LEU A 188 -46.92 51.87 0.61
C LEU A 188 -46.82 51.31 2.04
N SER A 189 -47.19 52.10 3.04
CA SER A 189 -47.21 51.65 4.45
C SER A 189 -48.32 50.63 4.77
N ALA A 190 -49.33 50.51 3.90
CA ALA A 190 -50.51 49.70 4.13
C ALA A 190 -50.40 48.28 3.56
N GLY A 191 -49.34 47.52 3.91
CA GLY A 191 -49.30 46.11 3.47
C GLY A 191 -48.02 45.30 3.70
N THR A 192 -46.93 45.90 4.19
CA THR A 192 -45.60 45.28 4.05
C THR A 192 -44.80 45.27 5.34
N GLN A 193 -45.11 44.35 6.27
CA GLN A 193 -44.30 44.19 7.49
C GLN A 193 -42.95 43.50 7.26
N ASP A 194 -42.81 42.74 6.15
CA ASP A 194 -41.63 41.88 5.89
C ASP A 194 -40.80 42.33 4.67
N VAL A 195 -41.16 43.44 4.02
CA VAL A 195 -40.49 43.95 2.82
C VAL A 195 -40.46 45.47 2.82
N ALA A 196 -39.30 46.06 2.62
CA ALA A 196 -39.19 47.48 2.29
C ALA A 196 -39.36 47.66 0.78
N LEU A 197 -40.20 48.60 0.35
CA LEU A 197 -40.50 48.84 -1.06
C LEU A 197 -40.05 50.24 -1.47
N ALA A 198 -39.51 50.35 -2.67
CA ALA A 198 -39.21 51.62 -3.32
C ALA A 198 -39.77 51.61 -4.74
N LEU A 199 -40.50 52.67 -5.11
CA LEU A 199 -40.83 52.98 -6.50
C LEU A 199 -39.64 53.71 -7.12
N LEU A 200 -39.21 53.27 -8.30
CA LEU A 200 -38.07 53.79 -9.04
C LEU A 200 -38.51 54.20 -10.45
N ASP A 201 -37.90 55.25 -10.99
CA ASP A 201 -37.96 55.55 -12.42
C ASP A 201 -36.97 54.68 -13.24
N GLU A 202 -36.95 54.88 -14.55
CA GLU A 202 -36.02 54.19 -15.48
C GLU A 202 -34.54 54.41 -15.13
N ASP A 203 -34.22 55.57 -14.54
CA ASP A 203 -32.87 56.01 -14.17
C ASP A 203 -32.48 55.60 -12.74
N GLY A 204 -33.36 54.87 -12.02
CA GLY A 204 -33.09 54.43 -10.66
C GLY A 204 -33.29 55.48 -9.58
N ARG A 205 -33.92 56.61 -9.90
CA ARG A 205 -34.27 57.63 -8.91
C ARG A 205 -35.48 57.15 -8.11
N ILE A 206 -35.36 57.27 -6.80
CA ILE A 206 -36.43 56.87 -5.87
C ILE A 206 -37.57 57.87 -5.97
N LEU A 207 -38.72 57.37 -6.42
CA LEU A 207 -39.95 58.13 -6.49
C LEU A 207 -40.58 58.25 -5.09
N THR A 208 -40.73 57.13 -4.42
CA THR A 208 -41.18 57.04 -3.03
C THR A 208 -40.68 55.71 -2.49
N ALA A 209 -40.42 55.64 -1.19
CA ALA A 209 -39.94 54.43 -0.56
C ALA A 209 -40.47 54.33 0.87
N GLU A 210 -40.76 53.10 1.28
CA GLU A 210 -41.23 52.73 2.61
C GLU A 210 -40.36 51.59 3.14
N GLY A 211 -39.88 51.72 4.37
CA GLY A 211 -39.01 50.73 4.99
C GLY A 211 -38.28 51.27 6.21
N SER A 212 -37.41 50.45 6.80
CA SER A 212 -36.53 50.91 7.89
C SER A 212 -35.49 51.92 7.37
N ALA A 213 -34.90 52.70 8.28
CA ALA A 213 -33.83 53.64 7.92
C ALA A 213 -32.66 52.93 7.21
N ASP A 214 -32.34 51.69 7.60
CA ASP A 214 -31.28 50.89 6.99
C ASP A 214 -31.65 50.41 5.58
N ASP A 215 -32.93 50.07 5.33
CA ASP A 215 -33.41 49.70 4.00
C ASP A 215 -33.32 50.88 3.02
N LEU A 216 -33.72 52.08 3.46
CA LEU A 216 -33.65 53.30 2.66
C LEU A 216 -32.21 53.68 2.30
N LEU A 217 -31.28 53.51 3.25
CA LEU A 217 -29.85 53.68 2.99
C LEU A 217 -29.32 52.65 2.00
N LEU A 218 -29.81 51.41 2.06
CA LEU A 218 -29.42 50.35 1.14
C LEU A 218 -29.92 50.61 -0.29
N PHE A 219 -31.17 51.06 -0.46
CA PHE A 219 -31.69 51.47 -1.77
C PHE A 219 -30.80 52.53 -2.43
N ASN A 220 -30.44 53.57 -1.68
CA ASN A 220 -29.59 54.65 -2.19
C ASN A 220 -28.16 54.17 -2.50
N ARG A 221 -27.62 53.25 -1.71
CA ARG A 221 -26.26 52.70 -1.91
C ARG A 221 -26.17 51.77 -3.13
N LEU A 222 -27.25 51.04 -3.44
CA LEU A 222 -27.26 50.07 -4.53
C LEU A 222 -27.23 50.72 -5.91
N GLY A 223 -27.74 51.96 -6.04
CA GLY A 223 -27.74 52.67 -7.32
C GLY A 223 -28.40 51.85 -8.44
N ILE A 224 -29.54 51.22 -8.14
CA ILE A 224 -30.25 50.33 -9.06
C ILE A 224 -30.73 51.18 -10.23
N THR A 225 -30.19 50.96 -11.43
CA THR A 225 -30.57 51.66 -12.67
C THR A 225 -31.28 50.67 -13.61
N PRO A 226 -32.63 50.55 -13.52
CA PRO A 226 -33.38 49.52 -14.23
C PRO A 226 -33.17 49.53 -15.75
N SER A 227 -33.07 50.72 -16.37
CA SER A 227 -32.81 50.90 -17.81
C SER A 227 -31.52 50.26 -18.32
N THR A 228 -30.53 50.06 -17.45
CA THR A 228 -29.23 49.47 -17.78
C THR A 228 -29.07 48.03 -17.30
N MET A 229 -30.04 47.52 -16.55
CA MET A 229 -30.00 46.18 -15.98
C MET A 229 -30.52 45.18 -17.01
N ASP A 230 -29.76 44.11 -17.27
CA ASP A 230 -30.21 42.99 -18.09
C ASP A 230 -31.23 42.17 -17.30
N MET A 231 -32.51 42.53 -17.47
CA MET A 231 -33.59 42.12 -16.59
C MET A 231 -34.73 41.47 -17.38
N PRO A 232 -35.16 40.26 -17.02
CA PRO A 232 -36.35 39.63 -17.61
C PRO A 232 -37.61 40.46 -17.33
N ALA A 233 -38.61 40.36 -18.22
CA ALA A 233 -39.92 41.01 -18.04
C ALA A 233 -40.63 40.63 -16.71
N THR A 234 -40.25 39.52 -16.09
CA THR A 234 -40.79 39.04 -14.81
C THR A 234 -40.15 39.68 -13.58
N GLY A 235 -39.05 40.42 -13.74
CA GLY A 235 -38.25 40.89 -12.62
C GLY A 235 -36.84 40.29 -12.55
N ALA A 236 -35.99 40.89 -11.71
CA ALA A 236 -34.67 40.41 -11.35
C ALA A 236 -34.55 40.36 -9.82
N ALA A 237 -33.87 39.33 -9.30
CA ALA A 237 -33.60 39.17 -7.88
C ALA A 237 -32.11 38.90 -7.66
N PHE A 238 -31.50 39.59 -6.70
CA PHE A 238 -30.10 39.44 -6.35
C PHE A 238 -29.90 39.70 -4.86
N THR A 239 -28.76 39.28 -4.33
CA THR A 239 -28.43 39.49 -2.91
C THR A 239 -27.50 40.69 -2.77
N ALA A 240 -27.72 41.49 -1.74
CA ALA A 240 -26.90 42.65 -1.42
C ALA A 240 -26.66 42.73 0.08
N THR A 241 -25.43 43.05 0.46
CA THR A 241 -25.07 43.21 1.88
C THR A 241 -25.52 44.59 2.37
N ALA A 242 -26.36 44.59 3.40
CA ALA A 242 -26.85 45.78 4.06
C ALA A 242 -25.78 46.44 4.96
N VAL A 243 -26.10 47.60 5.51
CA VAL A 243 -25.16 48.41 6.34
C VAL A 243 -24.81 47.71 7.65
N ASP A 244 -25.72 46.89 8.17
CA ASP A 244 -25.54 46.02 9.34
C ASP A 244 -24.63 44.80 9.07
N GLY A 245 -24.28 44.54 7.81
CA GLY A 245 -23.44 43.42 7.39
C GLY A 245 -24.21 42.15 7.04
N ASP A 246 -25.54 42.17 7.14
CA ASP A 246 -26.39 41.03 6.76
C ASP A 246 -26.73 41.07 5.26
N ASP A 247 -26.74 39.91 4.62
CA ASP A 247 -27.17 39.79 3.24
C ASP A 247 -28.70 39.87 3.16
N ARG A 248 -29.22 40.82 2.38
CA ARG A 248 -30.64 41.00 2.09
C ARG A 248 -30.93 40.63 0.64
N LEU A 249 -32.08 40.04 0.40
CA LEU A 249 -32.54 39.75 -0.95
C LEU A 249 -33.23 40.99 -1.51
N VAL A 250 -32.73 41.46 -2.65
CA VAL A 250 -33.26 42.60 -3.40
C VAL A 250 -33.98 42.07 -4.63
N THR A 251 -35.22 42.49 -4.80
CA THR A 251 -36.02 42.22 -6.00
C THR A 251 -36.25 43.54 -6.71
N VAL A 252 -36.29 43.50 -8.04
CA VAL A 252 -36.71 44.62 -8.89
C VAL A 252 -37.75 44.05 -9.85
N VAL A 253 -38.85 44.76 -10.08
CA VAL A 253 -39.95 44.31 -10.91
C VAL A 253 -40.52 45.49 -11.71
N PRO A 254 -40.77 45.36 -13.03
CA PRO A 254 -41.42 46.40 -13.80
C PRO A 254 -42.92 46.46 -13.46
N LEU A 255 -43.43 47.67 -13.22
CA LEU A 255 -44.83 47.92 -12.83
C LEU A 255 -45.67 48.48 -14.00
N LEU A 256 -45.06 49.34 -14.83
CA LEU A 256 -45.66 49.91 -16.04
C LEU A 256 -44.60 49.94 -17.15
N GLU A 257 -44.76 49.09 -18.17
CA GLU A 257 -44.04 49.09 -19.47
C GLU A 257 -42.61 49.68 -19.42
N ASP A 258 -41.78 49.14 -18.54
CA ASP A 258 -40.37 49.52 -18.34
C ASP A 258 -40.10 50.99 -17.97
N ARG A 259 -41.11 51.70 -17.47
CA ARG A 259 -41.06 53.11 -17.04
C ARG A 259 -40.99 53.30 -15.53
N VAL A 260 -41.77 52.48 -14.82
CA VAL A 260 -41.83 52.48 -13.36
C VAL A 260 -41.47 51.10 -12.87
N PHE A 261 -40.51 51.04 -11.95
CA PHE A 261 -40.04 49.81 -11.35
C PHE A 261 -40.32 49.84 -9.85
N VAL A 262 -40.52 48.65 -9.28
CA VAL A 262 -40.61 48.48 -7.83
C VAL A 262 -39.43 47.65 -7.40
N ALA A 263 -38.62 48.20 -6.50
CA ALA A 263 -37.58 47.48 -5.82
C ALA A 263 -38.05 47.06 -4.42
N GLY A 264 -37.87 45.79 -4.07
CA GLY A 264 -38.18 45.25 -2.76
C GLY A 264 -36.92 44.76 -2.05
N ILE A 265 -36.73 45.14 -0.79
CA ILE A 265 -35.70 44.58 0.09
C ILE A 265 -36.40 43.69 1.11
N TRP A 266 -36.15 42.39 1.03
CA TRP A 266 -36.76 41.39 1.90
C TRP A 266 -35.86 41.14 3.10
N GLN A 267 -36.47 41.19 4.30
CA GLN A 267 -35.73 40.89 5.52
C GLN A 267 -35.45 39.38 5.62
N PRO A 268 -34.21 38.98 5.97
CA PRO A 268 -33.91 37.57 6.20
C PRO A 268 -34.73 37.07 7.39
N GLY A 269 -35.69 36.17 7.14
CA GLY A 269 -36.46 35.55 8.21
C GLY A 269 -35.54 34.85 9.22
N SER A 270 -35.95 34.75 10.48
CA SER A 270 -35.16 34.17 11.60
C SER A 270 -34.69 32.72 11.42
N ARG A 271 -35.02 32.06 10.30
CA ARG A 271 -34.47 30.76 9.85
C ARG A 271 -33.12 30.88 9.12
N ALA A 272 -32.73 32.09 8.71
CA ALA A 272 -31.53 32.33 7.88
C ALA A 272 -30.20 32.07 8.60
N ALA A 273 -30.14 32.07 9.93
CA ALA A 273 -28.88 31.86 10.66
C ALA A 273 -28.32 30.43 10.57
N MET A 274 -29.15 29.41 10.29
CA MET A 274 -28.71 28.00 10.24
C MET A 274 -28.47 27.48 8.81
N GLU A 275 -29.11 28.09 7.81
CA GLU A 275 -28.99 27.71 6.39
C GLU A 275 -27.57 27.77 5.81
N PRO A 276 -26.74 28.81 6.04
CA PRO A 276 -25.44 28.88 5.39
C PRO A 276 -24.49 27.78 5.88
N LEU A 277 -24.65 27.30 7.12
CA LEU A 277 -23.83 26.21 7.65
C LEU A 277 -24.24 24.87 7.04
N LEU A 278 -25.55 24.56 7.00
CA LEU A 278 -26.06 23.30 6.45
C LEU A 278 -25.88 23.24 4.93
N ALA A 279 -26.09 24.33 4.20
CA ALA A 279 -25.87 24.39 2.76
C ALA A 279 -24.38 24.25 2.39
N ARG A 280 -23.46 24.84 3.19
CA ARG A 280 -22.01 24.65 3.01
C ARG A 280 -21.54 23.24 3.41
N ALA A 281 -22.21 22.61 4.37
CA ALA A 281 -21.89 21.27 4.85
C ALA A 281 -22.57 20.14 4.04
N ALA A 282 -23.62 20.43 3.28
CA ALA A 282 -24.33 19.46 2.44
C ALA A 282 -23.41 18.60 1.55
N PRO A 283 -22.40 19.13 0.84
CA PRO A 283 -21.48 18.31 0.04
C PRO A 283 -20.54 17.43 0.88
N VAL A 284 -20.40 17.69 2.18
CA VAL A 284 -19.63 16.83 3.10
C VAL A 284 -20.37 15.52 3.38
N PHE A 285 -21.70 15.50 3.32
CA PHE A 285 -22.48 14.31 3.63
C PHE A 285 -22.22 13.13 2.67
N PRO A 286 -22.22 13.31 1.33
CA PRO A 286 -21.78 12.26 0.40
C PRO A 286 -20.34 11.76 0.64
N LEU A 287 -19.42 12.66 1.01
CA LEU A 287 -18.03 12.30 1.31
C LEU A 287 -17.93 11.46 2.60
N LEU A 288 -18.68 11.83 3.64
CA LEU A 288 -18.77 11.05 4.88
C LEU A 288 -19.39 9.68 4.64
N MET A 289 -20.45 9.60 3.83
CA MET A 289 -21.03 8.32 3.42
C MET A 289 -20.01 7.44 2.69
N TRP A 290 -19.28 8.00 1.72
CA TRP A 290 -18.23 7.30 1.01
C TRP A 290 -17.13 6.77 1.96
N ALA A 291 -16.67 7.62 2.88
CA ALA A 291 -15.69 7.23 3.90
C ALA A 291 -16.23 6.13 4.84
N ALA A 292 -17.49 6.23 5.26
CA ALA A 292 -18.13 5.22 6.08
C ALA A 292 -18.26 3.88 5.35
N THR A 293 -18.66 3.88 4.08
CA THR A 293 -18.71 2.66 3.24
C THR A 293 -17.34 2.00 3.12
N LEU A 294 -16.28 2.80 2.87
CA LEU A 294 -14.91 2.29 2.84
C LEU A 294 -14.48 1.71 4.19
N ALA A 295 -14.81 2.36 5.29
CA ALA A 295 -14.49 1.89 6.63
C ALA A 295 -15.18 0.55 6.94
N VAL A 296 -16.48 0.41 6.65
CA VAL A 296 -17.23 -0.84 6.85
C VAL A 296 -16.65 -1.96 5.96
N ALA A 297 -16.38 -1.68 4.69
CA ALA A 297 -15.78 -2.66 3.78
C ALA A 297 -14.40 -3.13 4.28
N MET A 298 -13.56 -2.20 4.75
CA MET A 298 -12.25 -2.52 5.30
C MET A 298 -12.33 -3.33 6.60
N LEU A 299 -13.28 -3.02 7.48
CA LEU A 299 -13.54 -3.80 8.68
C LEU A 299 -14.01 -5.22 8.34
N ALA A 300 -14.88 -5.37 7.34
CA ALA A 300 -15.34 -6.66 6.87
C ALA A 300 -14.20 -7.51 6.30
N VAL A 301 -13.38 -6.96 5.39
CA VAL A 301 -12.24 -7.68 4.80
C VAL A 301 -11.18 -8.01 5.85
N ASP A 302 -10.91 -7.11 6.81
CA ASP A 302 -9.96 -7.41 7.87
C ASP A 302 -10.45 -8.53 8.78
N ARG A 303 -11.73 -8.49 9.16
CA ARG A 303 -12.34 -9.46 10.08
C ARG A 303 -12.57 -10.83 9.44
N LEU A 304 -12.93 -10.88 8.15
CA LEU A 304 -13.27 -12.13 7.46
C LEU A 304 -12.05 -12.79 6.78
N VAL A 305 -11.05 -12.01 6.35
CA VAL A 305 -9.97 -12.53 5.51
C VAL A 305 -8.59 -12.22 6.08
N LEU A 306 -8.23 -10.94 6.22
CA LEU A 306 -6.82 -10.56 6.45
C LEU A 306 -6.31 -11.01 7.82
N ARG A 307 -7.16 -10.96 8.86
CA ARG A 307 -6.79 -11.42 10.20
C ARG A 307 -6.44 -12.91 10.22
N HIS A 308 -7.24 -13.74 9.56
CA HIS A 308 -7.04 -15.18 9.51
C HIS A 308 -5.84 -15.57 8.63
N LEU A 309 -5.65 -14.91 7.49
CA LEU A 309 -4.45 -15.10 6.66
C LEU A 309 -3.16 -14.73 7.41
N LYS A 310 -3.19 -13.67 8.24
CA LYS A 310 -2.04 -13.30 9.08
C LYS A 310 -1.72 -14.37 10.13
N ARG A 311 -2.74 -14.95 10.77
CA ARG A 311 -2.56 -16.05 11.74
C ARG A 311 -2.01 -17.30 11.06
N LEU A 312 -2.59 -17.72 9.94
CA LEU A 312 -2.12 -18.86 9.17
C LEU A 312 -0.66 -18.67 8.70
N ARG A 313 -0.32 -17.47 8.21
CA ARG A 313 1.06 -17.13 7.84
C ARG A 313 2.02 -17.20 9.03
N ALA A 314 1.57 -16.78 10.22
CA ALA A 314 2.39 -16.86 11.43
C ALA A 314 2.66 -18.32 11.80
N SER A 315 1.64 -19.18 11.79
CA SER A 315 1.77 -20.63 12.03
C SER A 315 2.69 -21.32 11.00
N MET A 316 2.57 -20.99 9.72
CA MET A 316 3.49 -21.52 8.69
C MET A 316 4.94 -21.10 8.93
N ARG A 317 5.15 -19.88 9.45
CA ARG A 317 6.49 -19.36 9.73
C ARG A 317 7.09 -19.97 11.00
N SER A 318 6.29 -20.23 12.04
CA SER A 318 6.76 -20.93 13.24
C SER A 318 7.13 -22.38 12.93
N PHE A 319 6.36 -23.08 12.09
CA PHE A 319 6.73 -24.44 11.63
C PHE A 319 8.07 -24.47 10.90
N SER A 320 8.35 -23.47 10.05
CA SER A 320 9.65 -23.36 9.38
C SER A 320 10.83 -23.06 10.33
N LEU A 321 10.57 -22.64 11.57
CA LEU A 321 11.57 -22.30 12.57
C LEU A 321 11.72 -23.41 13.64
N ASP A 322 11.18 -24.62 13.38
CA ASP A 322 11.23 -25.79 14.26
C ASP A 322 10.59 -25.55 15.65
N GLU A 323 9.50 -24.78 15.72
CA GLU A 323 8.66 -24.66 16.93
C GLU A 323 7.34 -25.45 16.76
N PRO A 324 7.27 -26.73 17.18
CA PRO A 324 6.17 -27.63 16.80
C PRO A 324 4.84 -27.27 17.44
N LYS A 325 4.86 -26.64 18.62
CA LYS A 325 3.66 -26.40 19.44
C LYS A 325 2.77 -25.29 18.87
N ASP A 326 3.37 -24.30 18.21
CA ASP A 326 2.70 -23.13 17.65
C ASP A 326 2.49 -23.24 16.12
N SER A 327 2.77 -24.43 15.57
CA SER A 327 2.64 -24.73 14.15
C SER A 327 1.20 -25.01 13.73
N TYR A 328 0.31 -25.38 14.66
CA TYR A 328 -1.10 -25.60 14.34
C TYR A 328 -1.85 -24.28 14.19
N SER A 329 -2.65 -24.18 13.13
CA SER A 329 -3.51 -23.02 12.90
C SER A 329 -4.94 -23.33 13.36
N ALA A 330 -5.33 -22.82 14.53
CA ALA A 330 -6.72 -22.80 14.99
C ALA A 330 -7.35 -21.44 14.68
N LEU A 331 -8.28 -21.42 13.73
CA LEU A 331 -8.88 -20.18 13.21
C LEU A 331 -10.33 -20.04 13.67
N ASP A 332 -10.53 -19.48 14.86
CA ASP A 332 -11.89 -19.22 15.38
C ASP A 332 -12.69 -18.28 14.45
N ASN A 333 -13.94 -18.64 14.19
CA ASN A 333 -14.89 -17.88 13.38
C ASN A 333 -14.34 -17.47 12.00
N ALA A 334 -13.49 -18.30 11.40
CA ALA A 334 -13.06 -18.12 10.02
C ALA A 334 -14.17 -18.54 9.03
N PRO A 335 -14.23 -17.92 7.84
CA PRO A 335 -15.02 -18.46 6.73
C PRO A 335 -14.60 -19.90 6.40
N ALA A 336 -15.54 -20.69 5.88
CA ALA A 336 -15.35 -22.11 5.61
C ALA A 336 -14.11 -22.37 4.73
N GLU A 337 -13.91 -21.55 3.70
CA GLU A 337 -12.80 -21.66 2.75
C GLU A 337 -11.43 -21.52 3.44
N ILE A 338 -11.32 -20.57 4.38
CA ILE A 338 -10.08 -20.34 5.12
C ILE A 338 -9.85 -21.45 6.16
N ASN A 339 -10.92 -21.96 6.75
CA ASN A 339 -10.85 -23.06 7.70
C ASN A 339 -10.40 -24.36 6.99
N ASP A 340 -10.88 -24.62 5.78
CA ASP A 340 -10.47 -25.78 4.97
C ASP A 340 -8.98 -25.75 4.63
N ILE A 341 -8.44 -24.56 4.30
CA ILE A 341 -7.01 -24.36 4.10
C ILE A 341 -6.23 -24.64 5.38
N ALA A 342 -6.67 -24.12 6.53
CA ALA A 342 -6.02 -24.36 7.81
C ALA A 342 -6.03 -25.84 8.21
N ASN A 343 -7.15 -26.53 8.01
CA ASN A 343 -7.26 -27.97 8.26
C ASN A 343 -6.34 -28.78 7.35
N THR A 344 -6.23 -28.39 6.07
CA THR A 344 -5.31 -29.03 5.13
C THR A 344 -3.84 -28.81 5.53
N TYR A 345 -3.49 -27.61 5.94
CA TYR A 345 -2.17 -27.29 6.47
C TYR A 345 -1.85 -28.09 7.73
N ASN A 346 -2.76 -28.18 8.71
CA ASN A 346 -2.57 -28.98 9.92
C ASN A 346 -2.34 -30.47 9.59
N ARG A 347 -3.10 -31.05 8.64
CA ARG A 347 -2.88 -32.42 8.16
C ARG A 347 -1.51 -32.60 7.50
N MET A 348 -1.02 -31.59 6.79
CA MET A 348 0.32 -31.62 6.19
C MET A 348 1.41 -31.59 7.26
N VAL A 349 1.25 -30.75 8.29
CA VAL A 349 2.15 -30.71 9.46
C VAL A 349 2.20 -32.07 10.15
N ASP A 350 1.03 -32.68 10.44
CA ASP A 350 0.95 -34.01 11.06
C ASP A 350 1.72 -35.06 10.25
N ARG A 351 1.55 -35.04 8.92
CA ARG A 351 2.21 -35.99 8.02
C ARG A 351 3.73 -35.81 8.01
N ILE A 352 4.22 -34.57 7.92
CA ILE A 352 5.67 -34.29 7.93
C ILE A 352 6.30 -34.73 9.25
N LEU A 353 5.63 -34.47 10.38
CA LEU A 353 6.13 -34.88 11.69
C LEU A 353 6.12 -36.41 11.86
N ALA A 354 5.13 -37.11 11.31
CA ALA A 354 5.12 -38.57 11.25
C ALA A 354 6.27 -39.11 10.39
N ASP A 355 6.41 -38.64 9.15
CA ASP A 355 7.47 -39.07 8.23
C ASP A 355 8.88 -38.84 8.83
N GLY A 356 9.07 -37.72 9.54
CA GLY A 356 10.32 -37.41 10.24
C GLY A 356 10.64 -38.40 11.38
N ARG A 357 9.63 -38.86 12.12
CA ARG A 357 9.81 -39.90 13.16
C ARG A 357 10.13 -41.25 12.53
N ASP A 358 9.39 -41.67 11.52
CA ASP A 358 9.60 -42.94 10.82
C ASP A 358 11.01 -43.02 10.20
N LEU A 359 11.48 -41.91 9.63
CA LEU A 359 12.83 -41.80 9.10
C LEU A 359 13.87 -41.94 10.22
N GLN A 360 13.68 -41.27 11.36
CA GLN A 360 14.59 -41.35 12.48
C GLN A 360 14.65 -42.76 13.09
N GLU A 361 13.50 -43.43 13.22
CA GLU A 361 13.42 -44.84 13.64
C GLU A 361 14.17 -45.74 12.65
N THR A 362 13.96 -45.56 11.35
CA THR A 362 14.65 -46.32 10.30
C THR A 362 16.17 -46.12 10.35
N ILE A 363 16.64 -44.88 10.59
CA ILE A 363 18.07 -44.59 10.75
C ILE A 363 18.62 -45.34 11.97
N THR A 364 17.92 -45.26 13.10
CA THR A 364 18.32 -45.91 14.35
C THR A 364 18.38 -47.43 14.20
N GLU A 365 17.40 -48.03 13.50
CA GLU A 365 17.38 -49.46 13.20
C GLU A 365 18.56 -49.86 12.31
N LYS A 366 18.85 -49.09 11.25
CA LYS A 366 20.01 -49.34 10.38
C LYS A 366 21.33 -49.25 11.12
N GLU A 367 21.51 -48.27 11.99
CA GLU A 367 22.71 -48.15 12.83
C GLU A 367 22.88 -49.35 13.77
N LEU A 368 21.79 -49.83 14.37
CA LEU A 368 21.80 -51.02 15.22
C LEU A 368 22.17 -52.28 14.43
N LEU A 369 21.58 -52.47 13.24
CA LEU A 369 21.89 -53.60 12.36
C LEU A 369 23.36 -53.61 11.93
N LEU A 370 23.92 -52.45 11.55
CA LEU A 370 25.34 -52.34 11.21
C LEU A 370 26.23 -52.72 12.39
N ARG A 371 25.92 -52.24 13.60
CA ARG A 371 26.66 -52.60 14.82
C ARG A 371 26.63 -54.10 15.09
N GLU A 372 25.49 -54.75 14.90
CA GLU A 372 25.34 -56.21 15.08
C GLU A 372 26.15 -56.99 14.03
N VAL A 373 26.19 -56.54 12.77
CA VAL A 373 27.03 -57.15 11.73
C VAL A 373 28.51 -57.12 12.14
N HIS A 374 29.03 -55.97 12.57
CA HIS A 374 30.43 -55.86 13.00
C HIS A 374 30.74 -56.75 14.20
N HIS A 375 29.80 -56.85 15.15
CA HIS A 375 29.93 -57.75 16.29
C HIS A 375 29.99 -59.22 15.86
N ARG A 376 29.15 -59.64 14.91
CA ARG A 376 29.17 -61.00 14.35
C ARG A 376 30.44 -61.32 13.59
N VAL A 377 30.97 -60.39 12.80
CA VAL A 377 32.24 -60.59 12.08
C VAL A 377 33.37 -60.84 13.08
N LYS A 378 33.45 -60.04 14.15
CA LYS A 378 34.43 -60.26 15.23
C LYS A 378 34.28 -61.66 15.86
N ASN A 379 33.07 -62.07 16.19
CA ASN A 379 32.81 -63.39 16.79
C ASN A 379 33.17 -64.55 15.84
N ASN A 380 32.87 -64.41 14.53
CA ASN A 380 33.21 -65.41 13.52
C ASN A 380 34.72 -65.57 13.38
N LEU A 381 35.49 -64.48 13.36
CA LEU A 381 36.96 -64.53 13.31
C LEU A 381 37.54 -65.20 14.56
N GLN A 382 37.00 -64.92 15.75
CA GLN A 382 37.42 -65.56 17.00
C GLN A 382 37.10 -67.07 17.03
N LEU A 383 35.94 -67.48 16.51
CA LEU A 383 35.58 -68.89 16.38
C LEU A 383 36.54 -69.63 15.44
N ILE A 384 36.84 -69.05 14.27
CA ILE A 384 37.80 -69.62 13.31
C ILE A 384 39.17 -69.80 13.99
N ALA A 385 39.66 -68.78 14.70
CA ALA A 385 40.93 -68.87 15.43
C ALA A 385 40.91 -69.98 16.50
N SER A 386 39.78 -70.20 17.16
CA SER A 386 39.60 -71.25 18.17
C SER A 386 39.62 -72.65 17.56
N ILE A 387 38.95 -72.85 16.41
CA ILE A 387 38.96 -74.11 15.66
C ILE A 387 40.38 -74.43 15.20
N LEU A 388 41.10 -73.44 14.65
CA LEU A 388 42.49 -73.60 14.22
C LEU A 388 43.38 -74.03 15.41
N ASN A 389 43.20 -73.42 16.58
CA ASN A 389 43.92 -73.81 17.80
C ASN A 389 43.63 -75.26 18.22
N MET A 390 42.37 -75.70 18.15
CA MET A 390 41.99 -77.08 18.44
C MET A 390 42.64 -78.07 17.47
N GLN A 391 42.60 -77.77 16.17
CA GLN A 391 43.21 -78.61 15.13
C GLN A 391 44.74 -78.69 15.29
N MET A 392 45.40 -77.59 15.66
CA MET A 392 46.84 -77.60 15.95
C MET A 392 47.23 -78.49 17.13
N ARG A 393 46.38 -78.60 18.16
CA ARG A 393 46.66 -79.48 19.31
C ARG A 393 46.59 -80.96 18.94
N ALA A 394 45.81 -81.31 17.92
CA ALA A 394 45.64 -82.68 17.44
C ALA A 394 46.76 -83.14 16.48
N ILE A 395 47.60 -82.23 15.99
CA ILE A 395 48.68 -82.52 15.03
C ILE A 395 50.03 -82.57 15.77
N PRO A 396 50.87 -83.60 15.54
CA PRO A 396 52.24 -83.66 16.06
C PRO A 396 53.09 -82.45 15.64
N GLU A 397 54.13 -82.14 16.41
CA GLU A 397 55.09 -81.10 16.03
C GLU A 397 55.72 -81.40 14.67
N GLY A 398 55.69 -80.42 13.76
CA GLY A 398 56.18 -80.61 12.39
C GLY A 398 55.70 -79.54 11.40
N PRO A 399 56.04 -79.69 10.11
CA PRO A 399 55.75 -78.71 9.06
C PRO A 399 54.26 -78.34 8.96
N SER A 400 53.36 -79.30 9.11
CA SER A 400 51.90 -79.10 9.03
C SER A 400 51.35 -78.24 10.18
N LYS A 401 51.86 -78.43 11.40
CA LYS A 401 51.47 -77.61 12.56
C LYS A 401 51.94 -76.17 12.40
N ASN A 402 53.14 -75.97 11.84
CA ASN A 402 53.66 -74.64 11.52
C ASN A 402 52.84 -73.91 10.45
N VAL A 403 52.32 -74.62 9.44
CA VAL A 403 51.39 -74.04 8.45
C VAL A 403 50.12 -73.56 9.14
N LEU A 404 49.52 -74.39 9.99
CA LEU A 404 48.26 -74.07 10.66
C LEU A 404 48.41 -72.93 11.68
N LYS A 405 49.57 -72.85 12.36
CA LYS A 405 49.93 -71.72 13.22
C LYS A 405 49.96 -70.40 12.46
N ARG A 406 50.58 -70.38 11.27
CA ARG A 406 50.58 -69.18 10.41
C ARG A 406 49.18 -68.77 9.97
N VAL A 407 48.29 -69.73 9.67
CA VAL A 407 46.89 -69.43 9.34
C VAL A 407 46.16 -68.84 10.54
N GLN A 408 46.40 -69.35 11.76
CA GLN A 408 45.80 -68.82 12.98
C GLN A 408 46.27 -67.37 13.27
N ASP A 409 47.58 -67.12 13.19
CA ASP A 409 48.16 -65.79 13.42
C ASP A 409 47.54 -64.76 12.47
N ARG A 410 47.29 -65.14 11.21
CA ARG A 410 46.62 -64.29 10.21
C ARG A 410 45.17 -63.99 10.56
N VAL A 411 44.40 -64.99 11.00
CA VAL A 411 43.00 -64.79 11.43
C VAL A 411 42.93 -63.87 12.65
N MET A 412 43.88 -63.98 13.58
CA MET A 412 43.98 -63.10 14.73
C MET A 412 44.35 -61.66 14.35
N ASN A 413 45.24 -61.49 13.38
CA ASN A 413 45.60 -60.17 12.85
C ASN A 413 44.39 -59.51 12.15
N LEU A 414 43.66 -60.24 11.31
CA LEU A 414 42.43 -59.75 10.69
C LEU A 414 41.36 -59.35 11.73
N SER A 415 41.21 -60.15 12.79
CA SER A 415 40.30 -59.83 13.90
C SER A 415 40.68 -58.52 14.61
N SER A 416 41.98 -58.29 14.79
CA SER A 416 42.49 -57.07 15.43
C SER A 416 42.32 -55.84 14.54
N ILE A 417 42.63 -55.94 13.24
CA ILE A 417 42.41 -54.89 12.24
C ILE A 417 40.92 -54.52 12.16
N HIS A 418 40.04 -55.52 12.08
CA HIS A 418 38.59 -55.29 12.09
C HIS A 418 38.12 -54.62 13.39
N LYS A 419 38.67 -55.00 14.54
CA LYS A 419 38.35 -54.32 15.81
C LYS A 419 38.77 -52.86 15.76
N MET A 420 40.00 -52.54 15.34
CA MET A 420 40.50 -51.16 15.30
C MET A 420 39.68 -50.26 14.36
N LEU A 421 39.25 -50.80 13.21
CA LEU A 421 38.44 -50.06 12.24
C LEU A 421 37.01 -49.76 12.69
N TYR A 422 36.38 -50.69 13.42
CA TYR A 422 34.95 -50.62 13.75
C TYR A 422 34.66 -50.39 15.26
N SER A 423 35.67 -50.02 16.05
CA SER A 423 35.49 -49.67 17.48
C SER A 423 35.18 -48.18 17.73
N GLY A 424 35.20 -47.32 16.69
CA GLY A 424 34.85 -45.90 16.77
C GLY A 424 33.47 -45.58 16.18
N ASP A 425 32.88 -44.44 16.59
CA ASP A 425 31.52 -44.02 16.21
C ASP A 425 31.36 -43.61 14.73
N THR A 426 32.44 -43.50 13.95
CA THR A 426 32.40 -43.08 12.54
C THR A 426 33.00 -44.14 11.63
N VAL A 427 32.13 -44.87 10.92
CA VAL A 427 32.47 -46.02 10.06
C VAL A 427 32.84 -45.61 8.61
N SER A 428 32.68 -44.34 8.23
CA SER A 428 32.77 -43.91 6.83
C SER A 428 34.18 -43.68 6.28
N THR A 429 35.16 -43.34 7.12
CA THR A 429 36.56 -43.10 6.71
C THR A 429 37.52 -43.35 7.88
N ALA A 430 38.58 -44.12 7.66
CA ALA A 430 39.61 -44.42 8.66
C ALA A 430 40.92 -43.65 8.39
N GLN A 431 41.58 -43.21 9.46
CA GLN A 431 42.97 -42.71 9.42
C GLN A 431 43.89 -43.92 9.22
N ALA A 432 44.19 -44.23 7.96
CA ALA A 432 44.96 -45.39 7.57
C ALA A 432 46.39 -45.31 8.10
N ASP A 433 46.99 -44.12 8.18
CA ASP A 433 48.30 -43.85 8.77
C ASP A 433 48.39 -44.32 10.22
N ARG A 434 47.43 -43.92 11.07
CA ARG A 434 47.39 -44.32 12.49
C ARG A 434 47.18 -45.82 12.66
N LEU A 435 46.28 -46.40 11.87
CA LEU A 435 46.07 -47.85 11.88
C LEU A 435 47.35 -48.60 11.48
N LEU A 436 48.02 -48.13 10.44
CA LEU A 436 49.27 -48.73 9.98
C LEU A 436 50.37 -48.62 11.03
N GLU A 437 50.48 -47.50 11.74
CA GLU A 437 51.42 -47.35 12.85
C GLU A 437 51.22 -48.43 13.92
N GLU A 438 49.98 -48.65 14.36
CA GLU A 438 49.65 -49.71 15.33
C GLU A 438 49.98 -51.12 14.80
N VAL A 439 49.66 -51.40 13.54
CA VAL A 439 49.94 -52.67 12.88
C VAL A 439 51.44 -52.92 12.72
N ILE A 440 52.21 -51.90 12.34
CA ILE A 440 53.66 -51.95 12.20
C ILE A 440 54.29 -52.28 13.56
N GLN A 441 53.93 -51.54 14.61
CA GLN A 441 54.47 -51.77 15.95
C GLN A 441 54.17 -53.18 16.47
N ALA A 442 52.93 -53.64 16.31
CA ALA A 442 52.53 -54.99 16.73
C ALA A 442 53.30 -56.09 15.97
N THR A 443 53.48 -55.91 14.65
CA THR A 443 54.19 -56.90 13.81
C THR A 443 55.68 -56.95 14.13
N LEU A 444 56.32 -55.79 14.33
CA LEU A 444 57.75 -55.72 14.66
C LEU A 444 58.07 -56.28 16.05
N ALA A 445 57.19 -56.08 17.03
CA ALA A 445 57.35 -56.63 18.38
C ALA A 445 57.39 -58.17 18.40
N ILE A 446 56.71 -58.81 17.45
CA ILE A 446 56.72 -60.28 17.28
C ILE A 446 57.90 -60.72 16.41
N GLY A 447 58.20 -59.95 15.36
CA GLY A 447 59.13 -60.33 14.31
C GLY A 447 60.60 -60.02 14.58
N ILE A 448 60.93 -59.11 15.51
CA ILE A 448 62.32 -58.68 15.79
C ILE A 448 62.61 -58.79 17.29
N LYS A 449 63.62 -59.59 17.66
CA LYS A 449 64.02 -59.76 19.08
C LYS A 449 64.60 -58.44 19.64
N PRO A 450 64.27 -58.05 20.88
CA PRO A 450 64.88 -56.89 21.54
C PRO A 450 66.42 -57.01 21.56
N GLY A 451 67.12 -55.95 21.16
CA GLY A 451 68.59 -55.92 21.12
C GLY A 451 69.23 -56.45 19.84
N ALA A 452 68.47 -56.76 18.79
CA ALA A 452 68.98 -57.25 17.50
C ALA A 452 69.81 -56.22 16.68
N GLY A 453 69.98 -54.99 17.17
CA GLY A 453 70.80 -53.96 16.53
C GLY A 453 70.26 -53.47 15.18
N VAL A 454 68.96 -53.61 14.95
CA VAL A 454 68.27 -53.23 13.70
C VAL A 454 67.87 -51.76 13.76
N LYS A 455 68.24 -50.99 12.72
CA LYS A 455 67.76 -49.62 12.53
C LYS A 455 66.41 -49.67 11.80
N ILE A 456 65.35 -49.19 12.44
CA ILE A 456 63.99 -49.17 11.86
C ILE A 456 63.61 -47.72 11.60
N GLU A 457 63.32 -47.38 10.35
CA GLU A 457 62.84 -46.06 9.94
C GLU A 457 61.42 -46.18 9.41
N THR A 458 60.50 -45.44 10.02
CA THR A 458 59.08 -45.43 9.63
C THR A 458 58.68 -44.00 9.29
N HIS A 459 58.15 -43.80 8.09
CA HIS A 459 57.61 -42.54 7.62
C HIS A 459 56.21 -42.79 7.05
N LEU A 460 55.18 -42.25 7.70
CA LEU A 460 53.80 -42.41 7.26
C LEU A 460 53.17 -41.05 7.05
N GLU A 461 52.83 -40.70 5.81
CA GLU A 461 52.04 -39.51 5.53
C GLU A 461 50.57 -39.73 5.93
N PRO A 462 49.88 -38.71 6.47
CA PRO A 462 48.47 -38.81 6.83
C PRO A 462 47.59 -39.22 5.65
N LEU A 463 46.82 -40.30 5.80
CA LEU A 463 46.04 -40.87 4.71
C LEU A 463 44.67 -41.32 5.22
N MET A 464 43.62 -40.83 4.57
CA MET A 464 42.24 -41.23 4.85
C MET A 464 41.75 -42.21 3.77
N LEU A 465 41.41 -43.42 4.18
CA LEU A 465 40.87 -44.46 3.29
C LEU A 465 39.50 -44.92 3.78
N ASP A 466 38.68 -45.42 2.86
CA ASP A 466 37.50 -46.19 3.22
C ASP A 466 37.91 -47.57 3.78
N PRO A 467 37.02 -48.27 4.51
CA PRO A 467 37.34 -49.60 5.03
C PRO A 467 37.75 -50.61 3.94
N ASP A 468 37.22 -50.48 2.72
CA ASP A 468 37.47 -51.38 1.60
C ASP A 468 38.93 -51.29 1.09
N GLN A 469 39.58 -50.13 1.19
CA GLN A 469 41.02 -49.97 0.95
C GLN A 469 41.87 -50.10 2.22
N THR A 470 41.34 -49.73 3.38
CA THR A 470 42.12 -49.74 4.63
C THR A 470 42.46 -51.15 5.10
N VAL A 471 41.50 -52.08 5.01
CA VAL A 471 41.71 -53.49 5.39
C VAL A 471 42.80 -54.16 4.55
N PRO A 472 42.72 -54.18 3.20
CA PRO A 472 43.77 -54.81 2.39
C PRO A 472 45.13 -54.13 2.55
N LEU A 473 45.19 -52.81 2.73
CA LEU A 473 46.45 -52.10 3.00
C LEU A 473 47.11 -52.55 4.31
N ALA A 474 46.34 -52.65 5.40
CA ALA A 474 46.86 -53.12 6.69
C ALA A 474 47.35 -54.58 6.61
N LEU A 475 46.64 -55.44 5.89
CA LEU A 475 47.04 -56.84 5.67
C LEU A 475 48.30 -56.95 4.78
N LEU A 476 48.38 -56.13 3.73
CA LEU A 476 49.54 -56.02 2.85
C LEU A 476 50.79 -55.65 3.66
N VAL A 477 50.72 -54.60 4.48
CA VAL A 477 51.81 -54.17 5.37
C VAL A 477 52.20 -55.28 6.34
N THR A 478 51.23 -55.94 6.97
CA THR A 478 51.48 -57.04 7.91
C THR A 478 52.26 -58.19 7.27
N GLU A 479 51.81 -58.67 6.10
CA GLU A 479 52.47 -59.79 5.42
C GLU A 479 53.86 -59.41 4.87
N THR A 480 53.99 -58.17 4.37
CA THR A 480 55.25 -57.66 3.84
C THR A 480 56.28 -57.46 4.94
N LEU A 481 55.88 -56.91 6.09
CA LEU A 481 56.73 -56.78 7.27
C LEU A 481 57.11 -58.11 7.90
N THR A 482 56.18 -59.07 7.94
CA THR A 482 56.48 -60.42 8.43
C THR A 482 57.55 -61.08 7.55
N ASN A 483 57.46 -60.92 6.23
CA ASN A 483 58.50 -61.38 5.31
C ASN A 483 59.81 -60.59 5.52
N ALA A 484 59.76 -59.27 5.61
CA ALA A 484 60.92 -58.42 5.80
C ALA A 484 61.68 -58.78 7.10
N ALA A 485 60.97 -58.97 8.21
CA ALA A 485 61.54 -59.39 9.48
C ALA A 485 62.14 -60.81 9.43
N LYS A 486 61.50 -61.75 8.71
CA LYS A 486 62.01 -63.11 8.52
C LYS A 486 63.32 -63.15 7.74
N TYR A 487 63.42 -62.35 6.68
CA TYR A 487 64.58 -62.34 5.78
C TYR A 487 65.61 -61.27 6.11
N LEU A 488 65.40 -60.51 7.18
CA LEU A 488 66.30 -59.46 7.64
C LEU A 488 67.69 -60.04 7.94
N GLY A 489 68.68 -59.54 7.20
CA GLY A 489 70.06 -59.94 7.31
C GLY A 489 70.98 -58.77 7.63
N LYS A 490 72.11 -59.09 8.27
CA LYS A 490 73.23 -58.16 8.43
C LYS A 490 74.07 -58.14 7.15
N PRO A 491 74.16 -57.00 6.45
CA PRO A 491 75.01 -56.87 5.26
C PRO A 491 76.49 -56.95 5.63
N THR A 492 77.36 -57.22 4.65
CA THR A 492 78.82 -57.36 4.85
C THR A 492 79.46 -56.07 5.35
N ASP A 493 78.90 -54.92 4.96
CA ASP A 493 79.32 -53.59 5.41
C ASP A 493 78.08 -52.78 5.81
N GLY A 494 77.89 -52.54 7.12
CA GLY A 494 76.74 -51.81 7.66
C GLY A 494 75.93 -52.56 8.73
N ALA A 495 74.96 -51.83 9.30
CA ALA A 495 73.99 -52.37 10.25
C ALA A 495 72.73 -52.86 9.51
N PRO A 496 72.01 -53.86 10.03
CA PRO A 496 70.74 -54.28 9.46
C PRO A 496 69.70 -53.15 9.56
N GLN A 497 68.97 -52.89 8.48
CA GLN A 497 67.98 -51.80 8.40
C GLN A 497 66.64 -52.28 7.85
N LEU A 498 65.57 -51.67 8.33
CA LEU A 498 64.21 -51.83 7.84
C LEU A 498 63.59 -50.44 7.65
N GLU A 499 63.19 -50.13 6.44
CA GLU A 499 62.57 -48.86 6.05
C GLU A 499 61.10 -49.11 5.66
N ILE A 500 60.20 -48.29 6.18
CA ILE A 500 58.77 -48.31 5.88
C ILE A 500 58.36 -46.88 5.51
N ARG A 501 57.89 -46.70 4.28
CA ARG A 501 57.43 -45.40 3.76
C ARG A 501 56.03 -45.50 3.20
N LEU A 502 55.18 -44.57 3.58
CA LEU A 502 53.89 -44.30 2.95
C LEU A 502 53.89 -42.84 2.53
N ASP A 503 53.94 -42.60 1.22
CA ASP A 503 53.92 -41.25 0.63
C ASP A 503 52.62 -41.11 -0.21
N VAL A 504 52.02 -39.92 -0.22
CA VAL A 504 50.77 -39.61 -0.93
C VAL A 504 50.97 -38.38 -1.81
N ASP A 505 50.77 -38.52 -3.12
CA ASP A 505 50.94 -37.40 -4.04
C ASP A 505 49.70 -36.48 -4.15
N GLU A 506 49.84 -35.38 -4.88
CA GLU A 506 48.75 -34.43 -5.10
C GLU A 506 47.55 -35.01 -5.86
N ASN A 507 47.76 -36.08 -6.64
CA ASN A 507 46.78 -36.81 -7.43
C ASN A 507 46.12 -37.97 -6.69
N GLN A 508 46.32 -38.07 -5.37
CA GLN A 508 45.83 -39.18 -4.53
C GLN A 508 46.40 -40.56 -4.92
N LEU A 509 47.60 -40.56 -5.52
CA LEU A 509 48.38 -41.76 -5.72
C LEU A 509 49.18 -42.04 -4.45
N VAL A 510 48.89 -43.17 -3.83
CA VAL A 510 49.54 -43.64 -2.62
C VAL A 510 50.66 -44.58 -3.01
N ARG A 511 51.86 -44.36 -2.46
CA ARG A 511 53.02 -45.24 -2.61
C ARG A 511 53.43 -45.78 -1.25
N LEU A 512 53.26 -47.08 -1.06
CA LEU A 512 53.80 -47.83 0.08
C LEU A 512 55.10 -48.50 -0.34
N SER A 513 56.20 -48.27 0.38
CA SER A 513 57.47 -48.97 0.18
C SER A 513 57.96 -49.57 1.50
N ILE A 514 58.27 -50.88 1.49
CA ILE A 514 58.87 -51.58 2.62
C ILE A 514 60.17 -52.22 2.13
N ALA A 515 61.29 -51.85 2.73
CA ALA A 515 62.62 -52.31 2.33
C ALA A 515 63.42 -52.85 3.52
N ASN A 516 64.08 -53.98 3.35
CA ASN A 516 64.95 -54.57 4.36
C ASN A 516 66.32 -54.93 3.79
N THR A 517 67.35 -54.84 4.63
CA THR A 517 68.69 -55.33 4.27
C THR A 517 68.72 -56.85 4.24
N VAL A 518 69.50 -57.39 3.31
CA VAL A 518 69.74 -58.83 3.12
C VAL A 518 71.22 -59.13 3.42
N GLY A 519 71.52 -60.32 3.92
CA GLY A 519 72.88 -60.70 4.34
C GLY A 519 72.87 -61.88 5.30
N THR A 520 73.80 -61.92 6.27
CA THR A 520 73.78 -62.98 7.30
C THR A 520 72.51 -62.86 8.13
N ARG A 521 71.61 -63.85 8.02
CA ARG A 521 70.29 -63.82 8.69
C ARG A 521 70.46 -63.63 10.19
N LEU A 522 69.70 -62.68 10.74
CA LEU A 522 69.68 -62.41 12.18
C LEU A 522 68.82 -63.43 12.95
N GLN A 523 67.97 -64.18 12.25
CA GLN A 523 67.13 -65.23 12.83
C GLN A 523 67.30 -66.54 12.07
N THR A 524 67.90 -67.51 12.74
CA THR A 524 68.13 -68.89 12.24
C THR A 524 67.01 -69.85 12.64
N ASP A 525 66.18 -69.48 13.62
CA ASP A 525 65.15 -70.34 14.23
C ASP A 525 63.84 -70.38 13.42
N LEU A 526 63.69 -69.52 12.40
CA LEU A 526 62.51 -69.45 11.54
C LEU A 526 62.66 -70.43 10.37
N ALA A 527 61.68 -71.32 10.21
CA ALA A 527 61.68 -72.39 9.20
C ALA A 527 62.18 -71.90 7.82
N THR A 528 63.21 -72.59 7.33
CA THR A 528 64.06 -72.24 6.18
C THR A 528 63.36 -72.31 4.82
N GLU A 529 62.20 -72.97 4.72
CA GLU A 529 61.38 -73.02 3.50
C GLU A 529 60.12 -72.17 3.65
N GLY A 530 59.98 -71.15 2.79
CA GLY A 530 58.75 -70.39 2.64
C GLY A 530 57.77 -71.16 1.75
N THR A 531 56.51 -71.30 2.16
CA THR A 531 55.48 -72.00 1.36
C THR A 531 55.00 -71.21 0.13
N GLY A 532 55.69 -70.14 -0.28
CA GLY A 532 55.27 -69.20 -1.34
C GLY A 532 53.98 -68.40 -1.06
N LEU A 533 53.27 -68.74 0.02
CA LEU A 533 51.94 -68.23 0.32
C LEU A 533 51.94 -66.75 0.74
N GLY A 534 53.00 -66.27 1.42
CA GLY A 534 53.13 -64.85 1.78
C GLY A 534 53.19 -63.94 0.56
N ALA A 535 54.02 -64.28 -0.43
CA ALA A 535 54.13 -63.53 -1.68
C ALA A 535 52.78 -63.50 -2.44
N LYS A 536 52.08 -64.63 -2.54
CA LYS A 536 50.73 -64.69 -3.15
C LYS A 536 49.69 -63.82 -2.45
N LEU A 537 49.80 -63.64 -1.13
CA LEU A 537 48.90 -62.76 -0.39
C LEU A 537 49.25 -61.29 -0.56
N ILE A 538 50.54 -60.95 -0.60
CA ILE A 538 50.99 -59.59 -0.92
C ILE A 538 50.47 -59.20 -2.31
N GLU A 539 50.60 -60.07 -3.30
CA GLU A 539 50.01 -59.90 -4.65
C GLU A 539 48.48 -59.73 -4.59
N ALA A 540 47.78 -60.57 -3.83
CA ALA A 540 46.33 -60.51 -3.72
C ALA A 540 45.84 -59.22 -3.04
N PHE A 541 46.50 -58.76 -1.98
CA PHE A 541 46.14 -57.52 -1.29
C PHE A 541 46.49 -56.29 -2.13
N ALA A 542 47.62 -56.30 -2.84
CA ALA A 542 47.94 -55.25 -3.82
C ALA A 542 46.89 -55.18 -4.94
N ALA A 543 46.43 -56.34 -5.44
CA ALA A 543 45.36 -56.42 -6.43
C ALA A 543 44.01 -55.94 -5.88
N GLN A 544 43.68 -56.21 -4.61
CA GLN A 544 42.48 -55.68 -3.95
C GLN A 544 42.50 -54.15 -3.82
N LEU A 545 43.68 -53.56 -3.67
CA LEU A 545 43.87 -52.11 -3.72
C LEU A 545 43.82 -51.55 -5.15
N MET A 546 43.67 -52.41 -6.16
CA MET A 546 43.87 -52.07 -7.58
C MET A 546 45.24 -51.41 -7.82
N GLY A 547 46.25 -51.83 -7.05
CA GLY A 547 47.59 -51.27 -7.07
C GLY A 547 48.56 -52.02 -7.96
N GLU A 548 49.54 -51.29 -8.50
CA GLU A 548 50.70 -51.86 -9.17
C GLU A 548 51.77 -52.19 -8.13
N MET A 549 52.27 -53.42 -8.15
CA MET A 549 53.31 -53.90 -7.25
C MET A 549 54.62 -54.11 -8.01
N ASP A 550 55.71 -53.57 -7.45
CA ASP A 550 57.07 -53.80 -7.91
C ASP A 550 57.91 -54.39 -6.77
N ILE A 551 58.73 -55.40 -7.10
CA ILE A 551 59.61 -56.07 -6.15
C ILE A 551 61.04 -55.96 -6.66
N THR A 552 61.87 -55.21 -5.93
CA THR A 552 63.30 -55.09 -6.21
C THR A 552 64.07 -55.99 -5.25
N HIS A 553 64.91 -56.88 -5.79
CA HIS A 553 65.79 -57.75 -5.00
C HIS A 553 67.24 -57.60 -5.51
N SER A 554 68.11 -57.16 -4.63
CA SER A 554 69.55 -57.02 -4.86
C SER A 554 70.34 -57.83 -3.82
N ASP A 555 71.66 -57.93 -3.99
CA ASP A 555 72.53 -58.64 -3.05
C ASP A 555 72.51 -58.06 -1.62
N THR A 556 72.04 -56.82 -1.46
CA THR A 556 72.06 -56.09 -0.19
C THR A 556 70.68 -55.63 0.31
N GLU A 557 69.67 -55.56 -0.55
CA GLU A 557 68.33 -55.04 -0.22
C GLU A 557 67.21 -55.84 -0.90
N TYR A 558 66.12 -56.06 -0.16
CA TYR A 558 64.83 -56.52 -0.68
C TYR A 558 63.77 -55.44 -0.43
N ARG A 559 63.10 -54.97 -1.47
CA ARG A 559 62.12 -53.87 -1.43
C ARG A 559 60.83 -54.26 -2.14
N VAL A 560 59.70 -54.06 -1.48
CA VAL A 560 58.36 -54.18 -2.05
C VAL A 560 57.75 -52.79 -2.11
N THR A 561 57.31 -52.39 -3.30
CA THR A 561 56.63 -51.10 -3.52
C THR A 561 55.26 -51.37 -4.12
N VAL A 562 54.21 -50.83 -3.50
CA VAL A 562 52.83 -50.88 -4.02
C VAL A 562 52.33 -49.47 -4.23
N THR A 563 51.86 -49.19 -5.44
CA THR A 563 51.30 -47.90 -5.83
C THR A 563 49.84 -48.06 -6.22
N PHE A 564 48.93 -47.33 -5.56
CA PHE A 564 47.49 -47.43 -5.83
C PHE A 564 46.81 -46.07 -5.68
N LYS A 565 45.64 -45.91 -6.30
CA LYS A 565 44.85 -44.67 -6.19
C LYS A 565 43.78 -44.82 -5.11
N THR A 566 43.55 -43.77 -4.31
CA THR A 566 42.44 -43.78 -3.35
C THR A 566 41.10 -43.78 -4.09
N HIS A 567 40.08 -44.50 -3.62
CA HIS A 567 38.73 -44.52 -4.19
C HIS A 567 37.99 -43.18 -4.05
N ASN A 568 38.39 -42.35 -3.07
CA ASN A 568 37.76 -41.07 -2.80
C ASN A 568 38.28 -39.95 -3.72
N ASP A 569 37.71 -39.82 -4.91
CA ASP A 569 37.81 -38.57 -5.70
C ASP A 569 36.93 -37.48 -5.03
N GLY A 570 37.50 -36.78 -4.04
CA GLY A 570 36.99 -35.50 -3.50
C GLY A 570 35.94 -35.60 -2.39
N PRO A 571 36.34 -35.63 -1.09
CA PRO A 571 36.41 -34.39 -0.31
C PRO A 571 37.44 -34.40 0.85
N ALA A 572 38.33 -35.40 0.93
CA ALA A 572 39.13 -35.69 2.14
C ALA A 572 40.17 -34.61 2.52
N LYS A 573 40.73 -33.86 1.54
CA LYS A 573 41.66 -32.74 1.81
C LYS A 573 41.06 -31.69 2.77
N ARG A 574 39.76 -31.37 2.68
CA ARG A 574 39.12 -30.38 3.59
C ARG A 574 39.00 -30.86 5.04
N LYS A 575 38.84 -32.17 5.26
CA LYS A 575 38.75 -32.74 6.62
C LYS A 575 40.10 -32.85 7.30
N ILE A 576 41.18 -33.10 6.55
CA ILE A 576 42.56 -33.12 7.07
C ILE A 576 42.99 -31.70 7.51
N GLU A 577 42.63 -30.68 6.73
CA GLU A 577 42.87 -29.27 7.10
C GLU A 577 42.12 -28.87 8.39
N GLN A 578 40.84 -29.26 8.51
CA GLN A 578 40.01 -28.99 9.70
C GLN A 578 40.45 -29.78 10.94
N ALA A 579 40.96 -31.01 10.79
CA ALA A 579 41.52 -31.78 11.90
C ALA A 579 42.85 -31.19 12.41
N ARG A 580 43.70 -30.67 11.51
CA ARG A 580 44.92 -29.92 11.89
C ARG A 580 44.60 -28.61 12.62
N GLU A 581 43.54 -27.89 12.22
CA GLU A 581 43.08 -26.69 12.94
C GLU A 581 42.50 -27.00 14.33
N ALA A 582 41.82 -28.14 14.50
CA ALA A 582 41.24 -28.54 15.77
C ALA A 582 42.30 -28.95 16.83
N ASP A 583 43.39 -29.61 16.41
CA ASP A 583 44.51 -29.96 17.31
C ASP A 583 45.46 -28.79 17.59
N ALA A 584 45.43 -27.72 16.78
CA ALA A 584 46.27 -26.53 16.94
C ALA A 584 45.63 -25.42 17.81
N ALA A 585 44.38 -25.57 18.26
CA ALA A 585 43.69 -24.56 19.07
C ALA A 585 44.15 -24.61 20.55
N PRO A 586 44.62 -23.49 21.14
CA PRO A 586 45.02 -23.46 22.54
C PRO A 586 43.79 -23.65 23.45
N ARG A 587 43.83 -24.62 24.36
CA ARG A 587 42.83 -24.83 25.42
C ARG A 587 42.75 -23.58 26.32
N ALA A 588 41.86 -22.66 25.97
CA ALA A 588 41.54 -21.51 26.81
C ALA A 588 40.65 -21.94 28.00
N SER A 589 41.14 -21.59 29.17
CA SER A 589 40.63 -21.86 30.51
C SER A 589 39.15 -21.47 30.72
N ARG A 590 38.37 -22.43 31.26
CA ARG A 590 37.11 -22.18 31.98
C ARG A 590 37.42 -21.50 33.33
N ALA A 591 36.89 -20.30 33.55
CA ALA A 591 36.62 -19.70 34.85
C ALA A 591 35.30 -18.90 34.72
N ILE A 592 34.16 -19.44 35.17
CA ILE A 592 33.46 -19.11 36.43
C ILE A 592 33.25 -17.60 36.64
N SER A 593 32.01 -17.11 36.45
CA SER A 593 31.14 -16.57 37.51
C SER A 593 29.92 -15.80 36.97
N SER A 594 28.79 -15.98 37.68
CA SER A 594 27.50 -15.25 37.70
C SER A 594 26.60 -15.30 36.47
#